data_AF-A0A6L4YQR1-F1
#
_entry.id   AF-A0A6L4YQR1-F1
#
_cell.length_a   1.000
_cell.length_b   1.000
_cell.length_c   1.000
_cell.angle_alpha   90.00
_cell.angle_beta   90.00
_cell.angle_gamma   90.00
#
_symmetry.space_group_name_H-M   'P 1'
#
loop_
_entity.id
_entity.type
_entity.pdbx_description
1 polymer ?
#
loop_
_entity_poly.entity_id
_entity_poly.type
_entity_poly.pdbx_seq_one_letter_code
_entity_poly.pdbx_strand_id
1 'polypeptide(L)'
;NQYIDYLAPENTTLIYQLVTLTAAGESGASSLQIQTQPRNPNPLTVQASFEYDLVVTALIGPEGGVLSLTDSKGINYLLEIPANAILLEMEVSMTPVSDISNWPLDGKLLAGVHLEPDGWLMYEPAMLTITLPETSDDGLAQMGFGFNGGGEEFHLTTAHLQPMQLSTQLDSATYFVRNSNQQSVRVIRLPVMELKGNGVGESSAQNAGDLAKNNSPTDSSNANDQKAAAASAVDDELAPLLSPEELASLVPYNIYNQIFSIKDCYDFKKASAAFQAWDNRASSQQKANWSQDLLENLGKKAVEVSKAAAEDCNNAEEGVVPSSVPCAEKLIRDIQSASNPFFQELQNAMKSNPGLLGELLKAQRELEKCPHSFKVNDAAQL
;
A
#
# COMPACT_ATOMS: atom_id res chain seq x y z
N ASN A 1 -24.13 -23.16 2.61
CA ASN A 1 -24.40 -22.22 1.50
C ASN A 1 -24.54 -20.79 1.99
N GLN A 2 -23.53 -20.24 2.65
CA GLN A 2 -23.40 -18.79 2.82
C GLN A 2 -22.11 -18.42 2.11
N TYR A 3 -22.25 -17.79 0.93
CA TYR A 3 -21.13 -17.18 0.24
C TYR A 3 -20.93 -15.82 0.92
N ILE A 4 -19.83 -15.68 1.66
CA ILE A 4 -19.37 -14.38 2.13
C ILE A 4 -18.30 -13.97 1.12
N ASP A 5 -18.56 -12.91 0.37
CA ASP A 5 -17.53 -12.29 -0.44
C ASP A 5 -16.60 -11.53 0.51
N TYR A 6 -15.48 -12.17 0.86
CA TYR A 6 -14.54 -11.66 1.85
C TYR A 6 -13.87 -10.35 1.39
N LEU A 7 -13.88 -10.03 0.09
CA LEU A 7 -13.23 -8.84 -0.47
C LEU A 7 -14.21 -7.71 -0.81
N ALA A 8 -15.51 -7.91 -0.58
CA ALA A 8 -16.50 -6.90 -0.89
C ALA A 8 -16.39 -5.64 -0.01
N PRO A 9 -16.57 -4.43 -0.58
CA PRO A 9 -16.65 -3.19 0.19
C PRO A 9 -17.80 -3.23 1.20
N GLU A 10 -17.60 -2.59 2.36
CA GLU A 10 -18.59 -2.52 3.42
C GLU A 10 -19.78 -1.62 3.07
N ASN A 11 -20.92 -1.84 3.74
CA ASN A 11 -22.15 -1.08 3.53
C ASN A 11 -22.58 -0.93 2.06
N THR A 12 -22.17 -1.88 1.22
CA THR A 12 -22.34 -1.85 -0.22
C THR A 12 -23.33 -2.92 -0.64
N THR A 13 -24.21 -2.56 -1.57
CA THR A 13 -25.08 -3.52 -2.24
C THR A 13 -24.31 -4.17 -3.38
N LEU A 14 -23.93 -5.42 -3.22
CA LEU A 14 -23.41 -6.24 -4.31
C LEU A 14 -24.58 -6.79 -5.12
N ILE A 15 -24.51 -6.64 -6.43
CA ILE A 15 -25.50 -7.21 -7.36
C ILE A 15 -24.79 -8.26 -8.19
N TYR A 16 -25.07 -9.52 -7.92
CA TYR A 16 -24.61 -10.64 -8.71
C TYR A 16 -25.63 -10.93 -9.81
N GLN A 17 -25.18 -10.96 -11.06
CA GLN A 17 -26.02 -11.40 -12.17
C GLN A 17 -25.52 -12.75 -12.67
N LEU A 18 -26.34 -13.77 -12.51
CA LEU A 18 -26.11 -15.09 -13.09
C LEU A 18 -26.73 -15.12 -14.48
N VAL A 19 -25.91 -15.22 -15.52
CA VAL A 19 -26.36 -15.34 -16.91
C VAL A 19 -26.18 -16.78 -17.38
N THR A 20 -27.22 -17.38 -17.96
CA THR A 20 -27.14 -18.71 -18.57
C THR A 20 -26.71 -18.57 -20.02
N LEU A 21 -25.57 -19.16 -20.37
CA LEU A 21 -25.06 -19.19 -21.74
C LEU A 21 -25.45 -20.51 -22.42
N THR A 22 -25.96 -20.43 -23.65
CA THR A 22 -26.21 -21.57 -24.53
C THR A 22 -25.45 -21.40 -25.83
N ALA A 23 -25.38 -22.45 -26.65
CA ALA A 23 -24.75 -22.40 -27.98
C ALA A 23 -25.38 -21.34 -28.93
N ALA A 24 -26.58 -20.85 -28.62
CA ALA A 24 -27.28 -19.80 -29.37
C ALA A 24 -27.13 -18.39 -28.75
N GLY A 25 -26.38 -18.26 -27.64
CA GLY A 25 -26.22 -17.01 -26.88
C GLY A 25 -26.78 -17.08 -25.47
N GLU A 26 -26.88 -15.92 -24.81
CA GLU A 26 -27.49 -15.76 -23.48
C GLU A 26 -28.97 -16.16 -23.51
N SER A 27 -29.35 -17.13 -22.69
CA SER A 27 -30.70 -17.71 -22.66
C SER A 27 -31.52 -17.28 -21.43
N GLY A 28 -30.92 -16.54 -20.50
CA GLY A 28 -31.59 -16.03 -19.30
C GLY A 28 -30.62 -15.37 -18.32
N ALA A 29 -31.14 -14.49 -17.47
CA ALA A 29 -30.38 -13.89 -16.38
C ALA A 29 -31.20 -13.89 -15.08
N SER A 30 -30.54 -14.20 -13.96
CA SER A 30 -31.06 -14.07 -12.60
C SER A 30 -30.17 -13.09 -11.84
N SER A 31 -30.72 -12.33 -10.90
CA SER A 31 -29.91 -11.43 -10.05
C SER A 31 -30.09 -11.74 -8.56
N LEU A 32 -29.01 -11.57 -7.82
CA LEU A 32 -28.95 -11.69 -6.36
C LEU A 32 -28.35 -10.39 -5.81
N GLN A 33 -29.06 -9.76 -4.88
CA GLN A 33 -28.54 -8.60 -4.16
C GLN A 33 -28.10 -9.02 -2.76
N ILE A 34 -26.88 -8.63 -2.38
CA ILE A 34 -26.33 -8.86 -1.05
C ILE A 34 -25.92 -7.50 -0.49
N GLN A 35 -26.49 -7.13 0.67
CA GLN A 35 -26.02 -5.97 1.41
C GLN A 35 -24.88 -6.40 2.34
N THR A 36 -23.70 -5.85 2.14
CA THR A 36 -22.59 -6.04 3.09
C THR A 36 -22.85 -5.25 4.37
N GLN A 37 -22.45 -5.82 5.51
CA GLN A 37 -22.61 -5.18 6.82
C GLN A 37 -21.48 -4.17 7.06
N PRO A 38 -21.67 -3.18 7.96
CA PRO A 38 -20.57 -2.33 8.41
C PRO A 38 -19.49 -3.15 9.11
N ARG A 39 -18.20 -2.76 9.02
CA ARG A 39 -17.18 -3.37 9.89
C ARG A 39 -17.54 -3.14 11.35
N ASN A 40 -17.26 -4.16 12.14
CA ASN A 40 -17.08 -4.00 13.57
C ASN A 40 -15.66 -4.45 13.91
N PRO A 41 -14.68 -3.52 13.96
CA PRO A 41 -13.30 -3.86 14.28
C PRO A 41 -13.20 -4.56 15.63
N ASN A 42 -12.35 -5.57 15.68
CA ASN A 42 -11.99 -6.31 16.89
C ASN A 42 -10.50 -6.66 16.79
N PRO A 43 -9.60 -5.67 16.88
CA PRO A 43 -8.17 -5.88 16.68
C PRO A 43 -7.58 -6.77 17.79
N LEU A 44 -6.58 -7.57 17.44
CA LEU A 44 -5.81 -8.35 18.40
C LEU A 44 -4.65 -7.55 18.96
N THR A 45 -4.27 -7.88 20.19
CA THR A 45 -3.07 -7.36 20.83
C THR A 45 -2.24 -8.54 21.31
N VAL A 46 -0.98 -8.57 20.87
CA VAL A 46 0.04 -9.52 21.31
C VAL A 46 1.09 -8.78 22.15
N GLN A 47 2.09 -9.49 22.65
CA GLN A 47 3.20 -8.90 23.41
C GLN A 47 4.54 -9.34 22.80
N ALA A 48 5.10 -8.49 21.94
CA ALA A 48 6.39 -8.72 21.30
C ALA A 48 7.55 -8.40 22.24
N SER A 49 8.60 -9.22 22.18
CA SER A 49 9.89 -9.00 22.83
C SER A 49 10.98 -8.90 21.76
N PHE A 50 11.99 -8.06 21.98
CA PHE A 50 12.97 -7.67 20.97
C PHE A 50 14.42 -7.91 21.39
N GLU A 51 15.28 -8.19 20.42
CA GLU A 51 16.73 -8.33 20.60
C GLU A 51 17.43 -6.98 20.39
N TYR A 52 17.30 -6.06 21.35
CA TYR A 52 17.84 -4.69 21.25
C TYR A 52 19.36 -4.64 21.06
N ASP A 53 20.10 -5.67 21.48
CA ASP A 53 21.54 -5.77 21.26
C ASP A 53 21.92 -6.02 19.77
N LEU A 54 20.95 -6.39 18.93
CA LEU A 54 21.14 -6.70 17.50
C LEU A 54 20.48 -5.69 16.55
N VAL A 55 20.10 -4.50 17.05
CA VAL A 55 19.52 -3.45 16.20
C VAL A 55 20.52 -2.96 15.15
N VAL A 56 20.02 -2.75 13.93
CA VAL A 56 20.74 -2.02 12.88
C VAL A 56 19.96 -0.77 12.51
N THR A 57 20.69 0.32 12.25
CA THR A 57 20.11 1.62 11.94
C THR A 57 20.81 2.23 10.73
N ALA A 58 20.02 2.83 9.85
CA ALA A 58 20.52 3.54 8.68
C ALA A 58 19.74 4.83 8.45
N LEU A 59 20.44 5.85 7.95
CA LEU A 59 19.83 7.07 7.46
C LEU A 59 19.38 6.83 6.01
N ILE A 60 18.08 6.93 5.75
CA ILE A 60 17.46 6.59 4.47
C ILE A 60 16.75 7.82 3.90
N GLY A 61 17.14 8.24 2.69
CA GLY A 61 16.53 9.33 1.95
C GLY A 61 15.86 8.89 0.64
N PRO A 62 15.60 9.85 -0.27
CA PRO A 62 14.98 9.61 -1.58
C PRO A 62 15.67 8.58 -2.47
N GLU A 63 16.95 8.33 -2.27
CA GLU A 63 17.73 7.31 -2.96
C GLU A 63 17.35 5.89 -2.56
N GLY A 64 16.62 5.71 -1.46
CA GLY A 64 16.32 4.42 -0.87
C GLY A 64 17.52 3.89 -0.07
N GLY A 65 17.47 2.61 0.31
CA GLY A 65 18.59 2.01 1.03
C GLY A 65 18.31 0.60 1.47
N VAL A 66 19.26 0.05 2.21
CA VAL A 66 19.24 -1.36 2.60
C VAL A 66 19.65 -1.49 4.05
N LEU A 67 18.88 -2.24 4.82
CA LEU A 67 19.26 -2.70 6.16
C LEU A 67 19.40 -4.22 6.13
N SER A 68 20.43 -4.75 6.77
CA SER A 68 20.61 -6.19 6.90
C SER A 68 21.16 -6.53 8.28
N LEU A 69 20.65 -7.61 8.87
CA LEU A 69 21.11 -8.17 10.13
C LEU A 69 20.86 -9.68 10.17
N THR A 70 21.47 -10.33 11.16
CA THR A 70 21.22 -11.74 11.51
C THR A 70 20.84 -11.81 12.98
N ASP A 71 19.77 -12.52 13.33
CA ASP A 71 19.36 -12.66 14.74
C ASP A 71 20.12 -13.76 15.50
N SER A 72 19.86 -13.88 16.81
CA SER A 72 20.48 -14.91 17.67
C SER A 72 20.18 -16.36 17.25
N LYS A 73 19.14 -16.58 16.43
CA LYS A 73 18.73 -17.89 15.89
C LYS A 73 19.36 -18.18 14.53
N GLY A 74 20.13 -17.25 13.97
CA GLY A 74 20.81 -17.39 12.68
C GLY A 74 19.93 -17.07 11.47
N ILE A 75 18.78 -16.41 11.68
CA ILE A 75 17.88 -15.99 10.60
C ILE A 75 18.41 -14.68 10.03
N ASN A 76 18.52 -14.60 8.70
CA ASN A 76 18.97 -13.37 8.04
C ASN A 76 17.77 -12.54 7.57
N TYR A 77 17.86 -11.23 7.84
CA TYR A 77 16.88 -10.25 7.43
C TYR A 77 17.55 -9.24 6.49
N LEU A 78 16.86 -8.91 5.41
CA LEU A 78 17.25 -7.89 4.44
C LEU A 78 16.04 -7.03 4.13
N LEU A 79 16.05 -5.77 4.54
CA LEU A 79 15.05 -4.79 4.16
C LEU A 79 15.60 -3.93 3.02
N GLU A 80 15.00 -4.05 1.84
CA GLU A 80 15.32 -3.22 0.67
C GLU A 80 14.26 -2.13 0.53
N ILE A 81 14.65 -0.88 0.79
CA ILE A 81 13.80 0.30 0.64
C ILE A 81 14.10 0.90 -0.74
N PRO A 82 13.17 0.86 -1.72
CA PRO A 82 13.44 1.36 -3.05
C PRO A 82 13.54 2.89 -3.06
N ALA A 83 14.16 3.43 -4.11
CA ALA A 83 14.19 4.87 -4.33
C ALA A 83 12.77 5.47 -4.34
N ASN A 84 12.64 6.67 -3.78
CA ASN A 84 11.41 7.42 -3.58
C ASN A 84 10.40 6.78 -2.60
N ALA A 85 10.70 5.65 -1.96
CA ALA A 85 9.85 5.11 -0.89
C ALA A 85 9.78 6.04 0.34
N ILE A 86 10.84 6.81 0.57
CA ILE A 86 10.97 7.83 1.62
C ILE A 86 11.46 9.12 0.95
N LEU A 87 10.74 10.24 1.11
CA LEU A 87 11.09 11.51 0.44
C LEU A 87 11.92 12.47 1.29
N LEU A 88 11.97 12.23 2.60
CA LEU A 88 12.73 13.02 3.56
C LEU A 88 13.71 12.09 4.25
N GLU A 89 14.97 12.48 4.29
CA GLU A 89 16.01 11.72 4.96
C GLU A 89 15.62 11.48 6.43
N MET A 90 15.57 10.22 6.84
CA MET A 90 15.16 9.81 8.17
C MET A 90 15.91 8.57 8.64
N GLU A 91 16.05 8.46 9.94
CA GLU A 91 16.67 7.31 10.58
C GLU A 91 15.68 6.15 10.62
N VAL A 92 16.04 5.02 10.00
CA VAL A 92 15.26 3.79 9.99
C VAL A 92 16.04 2.74 10.78
N SER A 93 15.37 2.09 11.74
CA SER A 93 15.94 0.98 12.51
C SER A 93 15.26 -0.34 12.17
N MET A 94 15.98 -1.45 12.35
CA MET A 94 15.45 -2.81 12.27
C MET A 94 15.97 -3.61 13.46
N THR A 95 15.05 -4.11 14.29
CA THR A 95 15.35 -4.89 15.51
C THR A 95 14.67 -6.25 15.44
N PRO A 96 15.37 -7.39 15.67
CA PRO A 96 14.74 -8.70 15.67
C PRO A 96 13.68 -8.88 16.76
N VAL A 97 12.63 -9.62 16.45
CA VAL A 97 11.63 -10.09 17.41
C VAL A 97 12.10 -11.44 17.98
N SER A 98 12.40 -11.48 19.27
CA SER A 98 12.85 -12.69 19.95
C SER A 98 11.69 -13.66 20.22
N ASP A 99 10.55 -13.10 20.62
CA ASP A 99 9.34 -13.84 21.04
C ASP A 99 8.08 -12.97 20.92
N ILE A 100 6.92 -13.63 20.82
CA ILE A 100 5.60 -12.98 20.88
C ILE A 100 4.73 -13.77 21.86
N SER A 101 4.48 -13.20 23.02
CA SER A 101 3.51 -13.73 23.98
C SER A 101 2.07 -13.45 23.53
N ASN A 102 1.14 -14.33 23.92
CA ASN A 102 -0.24 -14.38 23.42
C ASN A 102 -0.33 -14.60 21.89
N TRP A 103 0.56 -15.43 21.37
CA TRP A 103 0.60 -15.79 19.95
C TRP A 103 -0.75 -16.35 19.47
N PRO A 104 -1.38 -15.73 18.44
CA PRO A 104 -2.73 -16.10 18.00
C PRO A 104 -2.76 -17.18 16.93
N LEU A 105 -1.60 -17.66 16.46
CA LEU A 105 -1.54 -18.74 15.47
C LEU A 105 -1.36 -20.10 16.14
N ASP A 106 -1.85 -21.14 15.49
CA ASP A 106 -1.74 -22.53 15.96
C ASP A 106 -0.42 -23.21 15.58
N GLY A 107 0.42 -22.53 14.79
CA GLY A 107 1.80 -22.91 14.49
C GLY A 107 2.83 -22.05 15.21
N LYS A 108 4.10 -22.15 14.79
CA LYS A 108 5.24 -21.47 15.43
C LYS A 108 5.43 -20.06 14.88
N LEU A 109 5.98 -19.18 15.71
CA LEU A 109 6.66 -17.97 15.23
C LEU A 109 7.98 -18.39 14.56
N LEU A 110 8.13 -18.07 13.27
CA LEU A 110 9.34 -18.41 12.51
C LEU A 110 10.37 -17.29 12.60
N ALA A 111 9.96 -16.05 12.37
CA ALA A 111 10.84 -14.88 12.33
C ALA A 111 10.04 -13.58 12.45
N GLY A 112 10.70 -12.50 12.85
CA GLY A 112 10.11 -11.17 12.81
C GLY A 112 11.11 -10.07 13.11
N VAL A 113 10.80 -8.86 12.67
CA VAL A 113 11.52 -7.63 12.98
C VAL A 113 10.54 -6.53 13.35
N HIS A 114 11.00 -5.61 14.19
CA HIS A 114 10.37 -4.32 14.40
C HIS A 114 11.15 -3.26 13.63
N LEU A 115 10.42 -2.51 12.82
CA LEU A 115 10.95 -1.37 12.06
C LEU A 115 10.49 -0.08 12.70
N GLU A 116 11.43 0.85 12.92
CA GLU A 116 11.13 2.19 13.43
C GLU A 116 11.57 3.27 12.44
N PRO A 117 10.93 4.45 12.46
CA PRO A 117 9.83 4.87 13.33
C PRO A 117 8.50 4.19 13.01
N ASP A 118 7.82 3.72 14.05
CA ASP A 118 6.55 3.01 13.94
C ASP A 118 5.46 3.88 13.30
N GLY A 119 4.62 3.28 12.45
CA GLY A 119 3.53 3.93 11.75
C GLY A 119 3.94 4.77 10.54
N TRP A 120 5.21 4.75 10.14
CA TRP A 120 5.66 5.53 8.99
C TRP A 120 5.26 4.87 7.66
N LEU A 121 4.32 5.49 6.95
CA LEU A 121 3.85 5.03 5.64
C LEU A 121 4.79 5.46 4.50
N MET A 122 5.34 4.47 3.80
CA MET A 122 6.18 4.63 2.62
C MET A 122 5.36 4.85 1.34
N TYR A 123 5.99 5.47 0.35
CA TYR A 123 5.38 5.80 -0.94
C TYR A 123 5.39 4.61 -1.92
N GLU A 124 6.41 3.76 -1.78
CA GLU A 124 6.59 2.50 -2.50
C GLU A 124 6.90 1.43 -1.45
N PRO A 125 6.42 0.18 -1.62
CA PRO A 125 6.67 -0.87 -0.65
C PRO A 125 8.16 -1.19 -0.58
N ALA A 126 8.70 -1.20 0.63
CA ALA A 126 9.98 -1.86 0.89
C ALA A 126 9.77 -3.38 0.81
N MET A 127 10.85 -4.11 0.50
CA MET A 127 10.83 -5.57 0.50
C MET A 127 11.64 -6.10 1.67
N LEU A 128 10.97 -6.73 2.62
CA LEU A 128 11.61 -7.49 3.69
C LEU A 128 11.80 -8.94 3.21
N THR A 129 13.05 -9.34 3.05
CA THR A 129 13.45 -10.71 2.75
C THR A 129 13.93 -11.39 4.03
N ILE A 130 13.28 -12.49 4.39
CA ILE A 130 13.60 -13.32 5.54
C ILE A 130 14.13 -14.66 5.04
N THR A 131 15.31 -15.01 5.49
CA THR A 131 16.04 -16.21 5.06
C THR A 131 16.11 -17.19 6.21
N LEU A 132 15.26 -18.21 6.17
CA LEU A 132 15.12 -19.23 7.21
C LEU A 132 16.01 -20.45 6.91
N PRO A 133 16.60 -21.09 7.94
CA PRO A 133 17.12 -22.44 7.80
C PRO A 133 15.96 -23.41 7.50
N GLU A 134 16.23 -24.49 6.76
CA GLU A 134 15.21 -25.52 6.50
C GLU A 134 14.69 -26.10 7.83
N THR A 135 13.37 -26.08 8.02
CA THR A 135 12.67 -26.74 9.13
C THR A 135 11.77 -27.84 8.55
N SER A 136 11.38 -28.81 9.37
CA SER A 136 10.37 -29.80 8.98
C SER A 136 9.10 -29.08 8.53
N ASP A 137 8.49 -29.57 7.45
CA ASP A 137 7.15 -29.16 7.05
C ASP A 137 6.17 -29.83 8.02
N ASP A 138 5.60 -29.04 8.93
CA ASP A 138 4.62 -29.50 9.91
C ASP A 138 3.19 -29.52 9.30
N GLY A 139 3.05 -29.25 7.99
CA GLY A 139 1.77 -29.22 7.26
C GLY A 139 0.95 -27.95 7.50
N LEU A 140 1.56 -26.90 8.06
CA LEU A 140 0.94 -25.61 8.31
C LEU A 140 1.38 -24.59 7.25
N ALA A 141 0.48 -23.69 6.89
CA ALA A 141 0.78 -22.63 5.94
C ALA A 141 1.64 -21.55 6.59
N GLN A 142 2.63 -21.04 5.85
CA GLN A 142 3.42 -19.89 6.27
C GLN A 142 2.66 -18.61 5.99
N MET A 143 2.48 -17.78 7.00
CA MET A 143 1.73 -16.53 6.91
C MET A 143 2.58 -15.37 7.37
N GLY A 144 2.51 -14.28 6.63
CA GLY A 144 3.03 -13.01 7.09
C GLY A 144 2.15 -12.49 8.23
N PHE A 145 2.73 -11.67 9.09
CA PHE A 145 1.97 -10.90 10.07
C PHE A 145 2.54 -9.51 10.23
N GLY A 146 1.69 -8.59 10.69
CA GLY A 146 2.05 -7.24 11.08
C GLY A 146 1.51 -6.89 12.46
N PHE A 147 2.19 -6.00 13.18
CA PHE A 147 1.72 -5.39 14.43
C PHE A 147 2.35 -4.00 14.60
N ASN A 148 1.72 -3.14 15.38
CA ASN A 148 2.24 -1.83 15.74
C ASN A 148 2.88 -1.88 17.13
N GLY A 149 3.84 -1.00 17.39
CA GLY A 149 4.42 -0.79 18.71
C GLY A 149 4.88 -2.09 19.37
N GLY A 150 4.28 -2.43 20.51
CA GLY A 150 4.62 -3.63 21.29
C GLY A 150 3.82 -4.88 20.92
N GLY A 151 2.91 -4.79 19.94
CA GLY A 151 2.03 -5.89 19.54
C GLY A 151 0.58 -5.51 19.30
N GLU A 152 0.24 -4.22 19.29
CA GLU A 152 -1.09 -3.72 18.95
C GLU A 152 -1.44 -3.97 17.48
N GLU A 153 -2.74 -4.01 17.15
CA GLU A 153 -3.23 -4.20 15.77
C GLU A 153 -2.60 -5.42 15.07
N PHE A 154 -2.42 -6.53 15.80
CA PHE A 154 -1.89 -7.75 15.19
C PHE A 154 -2.82 -8.24 14.09
N HIS A 155 -2.26 -8.50 12.90
CA HIS A 155 -3.00 -8.97 11.74
C HIS A 155 -2.16 -9.85 10.82
N LEU A 156 -2.83 -10.65 9.99
CA LEU A 156 -2.17 -11.47 8.98
C LEU A 156 -1.86 -10.65 7.73
N THR A 157 -0.77 -11.00 7.06
CA THR A 157 -0.37 -10.46 5.77
C THR A 157 0.07 -11.61 4.85
N THR A 158 0.07 -11.38 3.55
CA THR A 158 0.48 -12.41 2.58
C THR A 158 1.99 -12.61 2.61
N ALA A 159 2.45 -13.84 2.85
CA ALA A 159 3.85 -14.22 2.68
C ALA A 159 4.09 -14.79 1.29
N HIS A 160 5.05 -14.22 0.55
CA HIS A 160 5.45 -14.78 -0.73
C HIS A 160 6.65 -15.70 -0.55
N LEU A 161 6.41 -17.00 -0.72
CA LEU A 161 7.47 -18.00 -0.80
C LEU A 161 8.14 -17.89 -2.16
N GLN A 162 9.45 -17.75 -2.19
CA GLN A 162 10.19 -17.89 -3.44
C GLN A 162 10.50 -19.38 -3.63
N PRO A 163 9.85 -20.10 -4.56
CA PRO A 163 10.24 -21.46 -4.86
C PRO A 163 11.68 -21.43 -5.40
N MET A 164 12.56 -22.29 -4.87
CA MET A 164 13.87 -22.52 -5.47
C MET A 164 13.64 -22.97 -6.92
N GLN A 165 13.92 -22.11 -7.90
CA GLN A 165 14.18 -22.60 -9.25
C GLN A 165 15.50 -23.37 -9.20
N LEU A 166 15.42 -24.69 -9.08
CA LEU A 166 16.53 -25.54 -9.53
C LEU A 166 16.65 -25.35 -11.05
N SER A 167 17.50 -24.43 -11.46
CA SER A 167 18.04 -24.43 -12.82
C SER A 167 18.94 -25.67 -12.97
N THR A 168 18.35 -26.80 -13.33
CA THR A 168 19.09 -27.96 -13.84
C THR A 168 19.03 -27.92 -15.36
N GLN A 169 19.70 -26.95 -15.98
CA GLN A 169 20.05 -27.09 -17.39
C GLN A 169 21.39 -27.83 -17.46
N LEU A 170 21.29 -29.15 -17.51
CA LEU A 170 22.40 -30.04 -17.82
C LEU A 170 22.82 -29.80 -19.27
N ASP A 171 24.03 -29.31 -19.46
CA ASP A 171 24.83 -29.73 -20.61
C ASP A 171 26.26 -30.05 -20.20
N SER A 172 26.87 -30.87 -21.01
CA SER A 172 27.65 -32.03 -20.62
C SER A 172 29.15 -31.75 -20.41
N ALA A 173 29.75 -32.52 -19.50
CA ALA A 173 31.17 -32.64 -19.17
C ALA A 173 31.74 -31.66 -18.12
N THR A 174 31.53 -31.99 -16.83
CA THR A 174 32.59 -31.97 -15.81
C THR A 174 32.11 -32.74 -14.58
N TYR A 175 32.89 -33.73 -14.14
CA TYR A 175 32.72 -34.35 -12.83
C TYR A 175 33.30 -33.40 -11.78
N PHE A 176 32.46 -32.83 -10.92
CA PHE A 176 32.91 -32.31 -9.63
C PHE A 176 32.35 -33.16 -8.50
N VAL A 177 33.27 -33.52 -7.61
CA VAL A 177 33.05 -34.19 -6.33
C VAL A 177 32.01 -33.40 -5.54
N ARG A 178 30.91 -34.06 -5.16
CA ARG A 178 30.00 -33.57 -4.12
C ARG A 178 30.82 -33.29 -2.87
N ASN A 179 30.95 -32.02 -2.50
CA ASN A 179 31.25 -31.65 -1.12
C ASN A 179 29.97 -31.10 -0.47
N SER A 180 29.73 -31.65 0.70
CA SER A 180 28.58 -31.55 1.59
C SER A 180 28.16 -30.14 2.00
N ASN A 181 26.85 -29.99 2.27
CA ASN A 181 26.18 -28.87 2.96
C ASN A 181 25.68 -27.69 2.09
N GLN A 182 25.04 -27.95 0.96
CA GLN A 182 24.04 -26.99 0.48
C GLN A 182 22.80 -27.15 1.36
N GLN A 183 22.76 -26.42 2.47
CA GLN A 183 21.55 -26.20 3.25
C GLN A 183 20.51 -25.63 2.28
N SER A 184 19.40 -26.33 2.08
CA SER A 184 18.26 -25.76 1.39
C SER A 184 17.78 -24.57 2.22
N VAL A 185 17.85 -23.37 1.66
CA VAL A 185 17.49 -22.15 2.38
C VAL A 185 16.09 -21.73 1.95
N ARG A 186 15.19 -21.44 2.90
CA ARG A 186 13.85 -20.91 2.59
C ARG A 186 13.87 -19.39 2.61
N VAL A 187 13.42 -18.78 1.51
CA VAL A 187 13.40 -17.33 1.33
C VAL A 187 11.96 -16.86 1.27
N ILE A 188 11.58 -16.01 2.21
CA ILE A 188 10.25 -15.41 2.33
C ILE A 188 10.36 -13.93 2.07
N ARG A 189 9.43 -13.39 1.28
CA ARG A 189 9.37 -11.97 0.94
C ARG A 189 8.06 -11.37 1.42
N LEU A 190 8.17 -10.28 2.19
CA LEU A 190 7.05 -9.50 2.69
C LEU A 190 7.14 -8.08 2.12
N PRO A 191 6.11 -7.59 1.40
CA PRO A 191 6.01 -6.19 1.07
C PRO A 191 5.67 -5.40 2.34
N VAL A 192 6.44 -4.35 2.62
CA VAL A 192 6.29 -3.49 3.79
C VAL A 192 5.95 -2.09 3.29
N MET A 193 4.71 -1.66 3.50
CA MET A 193 4.25 -0.30 3.18
C MET A 193 4.37 0.66 4.37
N GLU A 194 4.38 0.13 5.58
CA GLU A 194 4.41 0.89 6.83
C GLU A 194 5.53 0.32 7.70
N LEU A 195 6.38 1.19 8.24
CA LEU A 195 7.38 0.78 9.23
C LEU A 195 6.65 0.39 10.52
N LYS A 196 6.71 -0.88 10.86
CA LYS A 196 6.07 -1.49 12.04
C LYS A 196 6.67 -2.86 12.31
N GLY A 197 6.10 -3.61 13.25
CA GLY A 197 6.39 -5.02 13.43
C GLY A 197 5.95 -5.84 12.23
N ASN A 198 6.86 -6.63 11.63
CA ASN A 198 6.59 -7.49 10.49
C ASN A 198 7.29 -8.85 10.68
N GLY A 199 6.63 -9.94 10.30
CA GLY A 199 7.25 -11.26 10.43
C GLY A 199 6.48 -12.38 9.76
N VAL A 200 6.93 -13.61 10.02
CA VAL A 200 6.32 -14.83 9.49
C VAL A 200 6.07 -15.81 10.62
N GLY A 201 4.88 -16.40 10.61
CA GLY A 201 4.51 -17.52 11.46
C GLY A 201 3.86 -18.64 10.65
N GLU A 202 3.48 -19.70 11.35
CA GLU A 202 2.74 -20.83 10.78
C GLU A 202 1.31 -20.82 11.32
N SER A 203 0.34 -21.11 10.45
CA SER A 203 -1.05 -21.28 10.85
C SER A 203 -1.77 -22.29 9.95
N SER A 204 -2.78 -22.96 10.48
CA SER A 204 -3.73 -23.70 9.65
C SER A 204 -4.65 -22.75 8.90
N ALA A 205 -5.21 -23.20 7.77
CA ALA A 205 -6.20 -22.46 7.00
C ALA A 205 -7.46 -22.14 7.84
N GLN A 206 -7.87 -23.08 8.70
CA GLN A 206 -9.01 -22.89 9.59
C GLN A 206 -8.75 -21.78 10.60
N ASN A 207 -7.61 -21.78 11.27
CA ASN A 207 -7.28 -20.75 12.25
C ASN A 207 -7.15 -19.36 11.60
N ALA A 208 -6.53 -19.28 10.42
CA ALA A 208 -6.44 -18.02 9.68
C ALA A 208 -7.81 -17.48 9.23
N GLY A 209 -8.71 -18.38 8.79
CA GLY A 209 -10.10 -18.03 8.47
C GLY A 209 -10.87 -17.52 9.69
N ASP A 210 -10.68 -18.15 10.85
CA ASP A 210 -11.31 -17.73 12.10
C ASP A 210 -10.77 -16.38 12.60
N LEU A 211 -9.47 -16.11 12.44
CA LEU A 211 -8.87 -14.81 12.71
C LEU A 211 -9.44 -13.72 11.79
N ALA A 212 -9.46 -13.95 10.48
CA ALA A 212 -10.03 -13.03 9.49
C ALA A 212 -11.49 -12.70 9.76
N LYS A 213 -12.27 -13.67 10.25
CA LYS A 213 -13.69 -13.50 10.55
C LYS A 213 -13.97 -12.77 11.86
N ASN A 214 -13.23 -13.10 12.91
CA ASN A 214 -13.58 -12.70 14.28
C ASN A 214 -12.74 -11.54 14.81
N ASN A 215 -11.58 -11.26 14.20
CA ASN A 215 -10.60 -10.31 14.72
C ASN A 215 -10.18 -9.28 13.66
N SER A 216 -11.14 -8.53 13.15
CA SER A 216 -10.87 -7.55 12.09
C SER A 216 -10.04 -6.37 12.63
N PRO A 217 -8.89 -6.03 12.01
CA PRO A 217 -8.09 -4.85 12.37
C PRO A 217 -8.88 -3.55 12.29
N THR A 218 -8.39 -2.51 12.97
CA THR A 218 -8.99 -1.17 12.93
C THR A 218 -8.70 -0.45 11.62
N ASP A 219 -7.56 -0.71 10.98
CA ASP A 219 -7.28 -0.18 9.64
C ASP A 219 -7.91 -1.06 8.54
N SER A 220 -8.53 -0.44 7.54
CA SER A 220 -9.21 -1.18 6.47
C SER A 220 -8.25 -1.90 5.52
N SER A 221 -7.04 -1.38 5.32
CA SER A 221 -6.00 -2.05 4.54
C SER A 221 -5.53 -3.31 5.26
N ASN A 222 -5.17 -3.19 6.54
CA ASN A 222 -4.76 -4.34 7.36
C ASN A 222 -5.88 -5.41 7.43
N ALA A 223 -7.14 -4.98 7.48
CA ALA A 223 -8.28 -5.91 7.44
C ALA A 223 -8.43 -6.63 6.10
N ASN A 224 -8.10 -5.99 4.98
CA ASN A 224 -8.11 -6.64 3.68
C ASN A 224 -6.92 -7.59 3.51
N ASP A 225 -5.73 -7.19 3.97
CA ASP A 225 -4.53 -8.02 3.97
C ASP A 225 -4.73 -9.30 4.78
N GLN A 226 -5.38 -9.20 5.95
CA GLN A 226 -5.71 -10.34 6.79
C GLN A 226 -6.65 -11.33 6.10
N LYS A 227 -7.64 -10.83 5.35
CA LYS A 227 -8.56 -11.69 4.58
C LYS A 227 -7.86 -12.33 3.38
N ALA A 228 -6.99 -11.58 2.68
CA ALA A 228 -6.20 -12.11 1.57
C ALA A 228 -5.24 -13.20 2.04
N ALA A 229 -4.57 -12.99 3.18
CA ALA A 229 -3.71 -13.98 3.82
C ALA A 229 -4.49 -15.25 4.19
N ALA A 230 -5.66 -15.11 4.82
CA ALA A 230 -6.51 -16.26 5.16
C ALA A 230 -7.00 -17.02 3.92
N ALA A 231 -7.35 -16.31 2.84
CA ALA A 231 -7.74 -16.95 1.57
C ALA A 231 -6.60 -17.73 0.92
N SER A 232 -5.36 -17.23 1.03
CA SER A 232 -4.17 -17.90 0.48
C SER A 232 -3.76 -19.17 1.23
N ALA A 233 -4.29 -19.38 2.44
CA ALA A 233 -3.95 -20.52 3.29
C ALA A 233 -4.69 -21.82 2.92
N VAL A 234 -5.79 -21.72 2.15
CA VAL A 234 -6.59 -22.88 1.73
C VAL A 234 -5.90 -23.54 0.53
N ASP A 235 -5.07 -24.55 0.81
CA ASP A 235 -4.31 -25.32 -0.19
C ASP A 235 -5.14 -26.43 -0.87
N ASP A 236 -6.40 -26.14 -1.20
CA ASP A 236 -7.25 -27.01 -2.01
C ASP A 236 -7.74 -26.21 -3.22
N GLU A 237 -7.57 -26.80 -4.42
CA GLU A 237 -8.13 -26.36 -5.70
C GLU A 237 -9.41 -25.53 -5.53
N LEU A 238 -9.39 -24.27 -6.00
CA LEU A 238 -10.50 -23.31 -6.16
C LEU A 238 -10.56 -22.09 -5.22
N ALA A 239 -9.46 -21.66 -4.59
CA ALA A 239 -9.22 -20.22 -4.53
C ALA A 239 -8.61 -19.85 -5.89
N PRO A 240 -9.32 -19.16 -6.81
CA PRO A 240 -8.63 -18.63 -7.97
C PRO A 240 -7.47 -17.79 -7.44
N LEU A 241 -6.24 -18.12 -7.88
CA LEU A 241 -5.17 -17.12 -7.87
C LEU A 241 -5.84 -15.85 -8.36
N LEU A 242 -5.82 -14.79 -7.54
CA LEU A 242 -6.24 -13.48 -8.00
C LEU A 242 -5.57 -13.33 -9.35
N SER A 243 -6.38 -13.28 -10.40
CA SER A 243 -5.90 -13.17 -11.76
C SER A 243 -4.94 -11.97 -11.80
N PRO A 244 -4.01 -11.91 -12.76
CA PRO A 244 -3.22 -10.70 -12.96
C PRO A 244 -4.08 -9.42 -13.00
N GLU A 245 -5.38 -9.52 -13.35
CA GLU A 245 -6.40 -8.48 -13.26
C GLU A 245 -6.89 -8.17 -11.84
N GLU A 246 -7.05 -9.16 -10.97
CA GLU A 246 -7.46 -8.97 -9.57
C GLU A 246 -6.29 -8.50 -8.69
N LEU A 247 -5.07 -8.99 -8.91
CA LEU A 247 -3.85 -8.40 -8.32
C LEU A 247 -3.66 -6.95 -8.78
N ALA A 248 -4.00 -6.68 -10.04
CA ALA A 248 -4.01 -5.34 -10.60
C ALA A 248 -5.10 -4.43 -10.03
N SER A 249 -6.10 -4.95 -9.31
CA SER A 249 -7.16 -4.16 -8.66
C SER A 249 -6.79 -3.69 -7.24
N LEU A 250 -5.80 -4.32 -6.60
CA LEU A 250 -5.25 -3.90 -5.30
C LEU A 250 -4.39 -2.63 -5.41
N VAL A 251 -3.71 -2.41 -6.54
CA VAL A 251 -2.85 -1.23 -6.75
C VAL A 251 -3.67 0.07 -6.90
N PRO A 252 -4.76 0.12 -7.70
CA PRO A 252 -5.69 1.25 -7.72
C PRO A 252 -6.30 1.55 -6.36
N TYR A 253 -6.61 0.55 -5.54
CA TYR A 253 -7.17 0.76 -4.19
C TYR A 253 -6.22 1.57 -3.30
N ASN A 254 -4.92 1.30 -3.36
CA ASN A 254 -3.90 2.09 -2.65
C ASN A 254 -3.77 3.50 -3.22
N ILE A 255 -3.89 3.67 -4.54
CA ILE A 255 -3.90 5.00 -5.17
C ILE A 255 -5.16 5.78 -4.77
N TYR A 256 -6.33 5.13 -4.67
CA TYR A 256 -7.55 5.75 -4.14
C TYR A 256 -7.35 6.21 -2.70
N ASN A 257 -6.80 5.36 -1.84
CA ASN A 257 -6.53 5.74 -0.45
C ASN A 257 -5.60 6.96 -0.37
N GLN A 258 -4.57 7.01 -1.23
CA GLN A 258 -3.69 8.18 -1.34
C GLN A 258 -4.44 9.42 -1.85
N ILE A 259 -5.27 9.30 -2.89
CA ILE A 259 -6.07 10.40 -3.44
C ILE A 259 -7.06 10.92 -2.39
N PHE A 260 -7.80 10.05 -1.72
CA PHE A 260 -8.77 10.46 -0.70
C PHE A 260 -8.12 11.05 0.55
N SER A 261 -6.86 10.69 0.83
CA SER A 261 -6.06 11.26 1.91
C SER A 261 -5.44 12.62 1.59
N ILE A 262 -5.57 13.13 0.35
CA ILE A 262 -5.04 14.46 -0.03
C ILE A 262 -5.71 15.55 0.81
N LYS A 263 -4.92 16.24 1.63
CA LYS A 263 -5.34 17.40 2.42
C LYS A 263 -4.78 18.71 1.87
N ASP A 264 -3.60 18.67 1.28
CA ASP A 264 -2.93 19.86 0.73
C ASP A 264 -2.25 19.58 -0.62
N CYS A 265 -1.57 20.61 -1.15
CA CYS A 265 -0.90 20.55 -2.44
C CYS A 265 0.34 19.65 -2.46
N TYR A 266 0.98 19.43 -1.32
CA TYR A 266 2.10 18.49 -1.22
C TYR A 266 1.59 17.05 -1.26
N ASP A 267 0.49 16.75 -0.57
CA ASP A 267 -0.20 15.46 -0.68
C ASP A 267 -0.69 15.22 -2.11
N PHE A 268 -1.20 16.26 -2.79
CA PHE A 268 -1.60 16.16 -4.18
C PHE A 268 -0.42 15.79 -5.10
N LYS A 269 0.73 16.44 -4.92
CA LYS A 269 1.96 16.12 -5.67
C LYS A 269 2.42 14.68 -5.39
N LYS A 270 2.30 14.22 -4.15
CA LYS A 270 2.58 12.85 -3.72
C LYS A 270 1.68 11.84 -4.45
N ALA A 271 0.36 12.03 -4.40
CA ALA A 271 -0.60 11.13 -5.04
C ALA A 271 -0.48 11.14 -6.57
N SER A 272 -0.22 12.30 -7.18
CA SER A 272 -0.01 12.40 -8.63
C SER A 272 1.28 11.72 -9.09
N ALA A 273 2.34 11.73 -8.28
CA ALA A 273 3.56 10.99 -8.58
C ALA A 273 3.33 9.47 -8.52
N ALA A 274 2.62 8.99 -7.50
CA ALA A 274 2.25 7.57 -7.38
C ALA A 274 1.37 7.10 -8.54
N PHE A 275 0.38 7.91 -8.95
CA PHE A 275 -0.43 7.66 -10.13
C PHE A 275 0.43 7.54 -11.40
N GLN A 276 1.35 8.47 -11.64
CA GLN A 276 2.22 8.44 -12.82
C GLN A 276 3.13 7.21 -12.83
N ALA A 277 3.64 6.81 -11.66
CA ALA A 277 4.49 5.63 -11.52
C ALA A 277 3.70 4.33 -11.81
N TRP A 278 2.44 4.28 -11.40
CA TRP A 278 1.52 3.19 -11.75
C TRP A 278 1.17 3.20 -13.24
N ASP A 279 0.76 4.35 -13.78
CA ASP A 279 0.31 4.47 -15.17
C ASP A 279 1.42 4.03 -16.14
N ASN A 280 2.67 4.39 -15.88
CA ASN A 280 3.81 3.97 -16.71
C ASN A 280 4.03 2.45 -16.74
N ARG A 281 3.57 1.72 -15.73
CA ARG A 281 3.72 0.26 -15.59
C ARG A 281 2.44 -0.51 -15.90
N ALA A 282 1.29 0.15 -15.91
CA ALA A 282 -0.01 -0.46 -16.09
C ALA A 282 -0.22 -0.98 -17.53
N SER A 283 -0.80 -2.17 -17.65
CA SER A 283 -1.24 -2.73 -18.93
C SER A 283 -2.39 -1.93 -19.55
N SER A 284 -2.60 -2.06 -20.86
CA SER A 284 -3.67 -1.36 -21.58
C SER A 284 -5.07 -1.63 -20.98
N GLN A 285 -5.30 -2.85 -20.49
CA GLN A 285 -6.57 -3.24 -19.86
C GLN A 285 -6.76 -2.55 -18.50
N GLN A 286 -5.71 -2.47 -17.68
CA GLN A 286 -5.74 -1.74 -16.41
C GLN A 286 -6.00 -0.24 -16.61
N LYS A 287 -5.35 0.37 -17.61
CA LYS A 287 -5.56 1.79 -17.94
C LYS A 287 -7.01 2.06 -18.38
N ALA A 288 -7.57 1.20 -19.23
CA ALA A 288 -8.95 1.31 -19.69
C ALA A 288 -9.95 1.21 -18.53
N ASN A 289 -9.66 0.40 -17.52
CA ASN A 289 -10.55 0.18 -16.39
C ASN A 289 -10.46 1.30 -15.33
N TRP A 290 -9.26 1.83 -15.07
CA TRP A 290 -9.02 2.64 -13.86
C TRP A 290 -8.50 4.05 -14.10
N SER A 291 -7.77 4.29 -15.20
CA SER A 291 -7.04 5.54 -15.39
C SER A 291 -7.97 6.75 -15.41
N GLN A 292 -9.12 6.63 -16.07
CA GLN A 292 -10.08 7.73 -16.17
C GLN A 292 -10.65 8.11 -14.79
N ASP A 293 -11.05 7.12 -13.98
CA ASP A 293 -11.66 7.37 -12.68
C ASP A 293 -10.64 7.91 -11.66
N LEU A 294 -9.41 7.37 -11.65
CA LEU A 294 -8.32 7.90 -10.81
C LEU A 294 -7.97 9.35 -11.17
N LEU A 295 -7.87 9.67 -12.46
CA LEU A 295 -7.64 11.05 -12.93
C LEU A 295 -8.80 11.99 -12.58
N GLU A 296 -10.04 11.51 -12.64
CA GLU A 296 -11.21 12.31 -12.24
C GLU A 296 -11.15 12.65 -10.74
N ASN A 297 -10.84 11.67 -9.89
CA ASN A 297 -10.74 11.89 -8.44
C ASN A 297 -9.53 12.75 -8.06
N LEU A 298 -8.40 12.61 -8.76
CA LEU A 298 -7.31 13.58 -8.69
C LEU A 298 -7.81 14.98 -9.09
N GLY A 299 -8.56 15.12 -10.18
CA GLY A 299 -9.14 16.39 -10.60
C GLY A 299 -9.99 17.06 -9.53
N LYS A 300 -10.83 16.30 -8.83
CA LYS A 300 -11.64 16.78 -7.69
C LYS A 300 -10.75 17.27 -6.55
N LYS A 301 -9.74 16.49 -6.17
CA LYS A 301 -8.79 16.86 -5.10
C LYS A 301 -7.93 18.07 -5.45
N ALA A 302 -7.56 18.24 -6.71
CA ALA A 302 -6.86 19.46 -7.16
C ALA A 302 -7.70 20.72 -6.91
N VAL A 303 -9.02 20.64 -7.14
CA VAL A 303 -9.96 21.73 -6.85
C VAL A 303 -10.09 21.97 -5.35
N GLU A 304 -10.26 20.92 -4.54
CA GLU A 304 -10.35 21.02 -3.07
C GLU A 304 -9.12 21.69 -2.47
N VAL A 305 -7.93 21.22 -2.82
CA VAL A 305 -6.65 21.78 -2.38
C VAL A 305 -6.50 23.24 -2.79
N SER A 306 -6.89 23.57 -4.02
CA SER A 306 -6.82 24.95 -4.53
C SER A 306 -7.77 25.89 -3.78
N LYS A 307 -8.96 25.40 -3.40
CA LYS A 307 -9.91 26.16 -2.57
C LYS A 307 -9.40 26.32 -1.15
N ALA A 308 -8.86 25.27 -0.53
CA ALA A 308 -8.28 25.33 0.80
C ALA A 308 -7.13 26.35 0.88
N ALA A 309 -6.23 26.34 -0.10
CA ALA A 309 -5.16 27.34 -0.18
C ALA A 309 -5.70 28.77 -0.37
N ALA A 310 -6.80 28.95 -1.11
CA ALA A 310 -7.46 30.25 -1.25
C ALA A 310 -8.11 30.72 0.06
N GLU A 311 -8.68 29.80 0.84
CA GLU A 311 -9.22 30.08 2.16
C GLU A 311 -8.12 30.44 3.16
N ASP A 312 -7.03 29.66 3.21
CA ASP A 312 -5.84 29.96 4.02
C ASP A 312 -5.31 31.36 3.72
N CYS A 313 -5.21 31.70 2.43
CA CYS A 313 -4.79 33.00 1.95
C CYS A 313 -5.70 34.13 2.46
N ASN A 314 -7.03 33.98 2.35
CA ASN A 314 -7.98 34.99 2.80
C ASN A 314 -7.95 35.20 4.33
N ASN A 315 -7.55 34.17 5.07
CA ASN A 315 -7.47 34.19 6.53
C ASN A 315 -6.08 34.61 7.05
N ALA A 316 -5.09 34.79 6.18
CA ALA A 316 -3.74 35.17 6.55
C ALA A 316 -3.64 36.65 6.96
N GLU A 317 -2.71 36.97 7.85
CA GLU A 317 -2.41 38.35 8.25
C GLU A 317 -1.81 39.16 7.08
N GLU A 318 -2.01 40.48 7.07
CA GLU A 318 -1.51 41.36 6.00
C GLU A 318 0.01 41.19 5.81
N GLY A 319 0.42 40.76 4.62
CA GLY A 319 1.83 40.53 4.28
C GLY A 319 2.36 39.13 4.56
N VAL A 320 1.52 38.21 5.06
CA VAL A 320 1.86 36.78 5.24
C VAL A 320 1.27 35.98 4.08
N VAL A 321 2.13 35.21 3.39
CA VAL A 321 1.71 34.25 2.36
C VAL A 321 1.78 32.85 2.94
N PRO A 322 0.65 32.14 3.12
CA PRO A 322 0.65 30.76 3.58
C PRO A 322 1.46 29.84 2.66
N SER A 323 2.12 28.84 3.24
CA SER A 323 2.95 27.87 2.50
C SER A 323 2.15 27.02 1.50
N SER A 324 0.83 26.93 1.66
CA SER A 324 -0.09 26.25 0.74
C SER A 324 -0.30 27.02 -0.57
N VAL A 325 -0.18 28.35 -0.57
CA VAL A 325 -0.52 29.24 -1.69
C VAL A 325 0.41 29.04 -2.91
N PRO A 326 1.75 29.15 -2.80
CA PRO A 326 2.62 29.02 -3.98
C PRO A 326 2.52 27.64 -4.64
N CYS A 327 2.28 26.60 -3.84
CA CYS A 327 2.10 25.26 -4.35
C CYS A 327 0.79 25.15 -5.16
N ALA A 328 -0.33 25.64 -4.61
CA ALA A 328 -1.63 25.61 -5.26
C ALA A 328 -1.65 26.44 -6.56
N GLU A 329 -1.03 27.62 -6.58
CA GLU A 329 -0.90 28.44 -7.79
C GLU A 329 -0.12 27.73 -8.89
N LYS A 330 0.96 27.06 -8.53
CA LYS A 330 1.74 26.26 -9.48
C LYS A 330 0.91 25.09 -9.99
N LEU A 331 0.20 24.38 -9.12
CA LEU A 331 -0.68 23.27 -9.50
C LEU A 331 -1.75 23.71 -10.51
N ILE A 332 -2.47 24.80 -10.23
CA ILE A 332 -3.48 25.36 -11.13
C ILE A 332 -2.85 25.69 -12.50
N ARG A 333 -1.69 26.35 -12.50
CA ARG A 333 -0.98 26.71 -13.74
C ARG A 333 -0.56 25.48 -14.54
N ASP A 334 -0.05 24.46 -13.87
CA ASP A 334 0.40 23.22 -14.51
C ASP A 334 -0.79 22.46 -15.14
N ILE A 335 -1.94 22.43 -14.47
CA ILE A 335 -3.20 21.86 -15.00
C ILE A 335 -3.71 22.67 -16.19
N GLN A 336 -3.75 24.01 -16.10
CA GLN A 336 -4.28 24.87 -17.16
C GLN A 336 -3.41 24.85 -18.42
N SER A 337 -2.09 24.87 -18.24
CA SER A 337 -1.14 24.85 -19.35
C SER A 337 -0.96 23.45 -19.94
N ALA A 338 -1.51 22.41 -19.31
CA ALA A 338 -1.22 21.02 -19.65
C ALA A 338 0.31 20.80 -19.73
N SER A 339 1.01 21.25 -18.69
CA SER A 339 2.47 21.45 -18.69
C SER A 339 3.30 20.20 -19.03
N ASN A 340 2.71 19.01 -18.86
CA ASN A 340 3.30 17.72 -19.23
C ASN A 340 2.17 16.72 -19.60
N PRO A 341 2.52 15.51 -20.10
CA PRO A 341 1.51 14.51 -20.48
C PRO A 341 0.52 14.14 -19.37
N PHE A 342 0.98 14.04 -18.12
CA PHE A 342 0.10 13.79 -16.98
C PHE A 342 -0.92 14.92 -16.78
N PHE A 343 -0.48 16.17 -16.77
CA PHE A 343 -1.39 17.31 -16.63
C PHE A 343 -2.31 17.48 -17.83
N GLN A 344 -1.90 17.04 -19.02
CA GLN A 344 -2.76 16.98 -20.19
C GLN A 344 -3.89 15.97 -20.02
N GLU A 345 -3.58 14.76 -19.53
CA GLU A 345 -4.58 13.73 -19.26
C GLU A 345 -5.51 14.11 -18.10
N LEU A 346 -4.95 14.66 -17.01
CA LEU A 346 -5.71 15.20 -15.89
C LEU A 346 -6.66 16.31 -16.34
N GLN A 347 -6.17 17.26 -17.15
CA GLN A 347 -7.01 18.32 -17.70
C GLN A 347 -8.14 17.75 -18.58
N ASN A 348 -7.86 16.72 -19.38
CA ASN A 348 -8.88 16.07 -20.20
C ASN A 348 -9.93 15.35 -19.34
N ALA A 349 -9.53 14.66 -18.29
CA ALA A 349 -10.46 14.07 -17.32
C ALA A 349 -11.33 15.14 -16.64
N MET A 350 -10.74 16.28 -16.27
CA MET A 350 -11.47 17.41 -15.69
C MET A 350 -12.45 18.08 -16.66
N LYS A 351 -12.19 18.05 -17.99
CA LYS A 351 -13.15 18.53 -19.00
C LYS A 351 -14.37 17.63 -19.10
N SER A 352 -14.18 16.34 -18.90
CA SER A 352 -15.24 15.33 -18.96
C SER A 352 -16.19 15.40 -17.76
N ASN A 353 -15.77 16.02 -16.64
CA ASN A 353 -16.62 16.26 -15.48
C ASN A 353 -17.10 17.74 -15.44
N PRO A 354 -18.41 18.01 -15.66
CA PRO A 354 -18.93 19.37 -15.74
C PRO A 354 -18.65 20.20 -14.49
N GLY A 355 -17.85 21.25 -14.64
CA GLY A 355 -17.65 22.27 -13.60
C GLY A 355 -16.28 22.25 -12.93
N LEU A 356 -15.51 21.15 -12.97
CA LEU A 356 -14.21 21.08 -12.27
C LEU A 356 -13.23 22.17 -12.71
N LEU A 357 -13.07 22.37 -14.03
CA LEU A 357 -12.21 23.47 -14.53
C LEU A 357 -12.76 24.85 -14.17
N GLY A 358 -14.08 25.01 -14.12
CA GLY A 358 -14.72 26.27 -13.71
C GLY A 358 -14.48 26.57 -12.23
N GLU A 359 -14.53 25.56 -11.37
CA GLU A 359 -14.21 25.68 -9.95
C GLU A 359 -12.72 25.92 -9.71
N LEU A 360 -11.84 25.28 -10.48
CA LEU A 360 -10.40 25.53 -10.43
C LEU A 360 -10.08 27.00 -10.80
N LEU A 361 -10.71 27.53 -11.86
CA LEU A 361 -10.61 28.94 -12.26
C LEU A 361 -11.19 29.90 -11.20
N LYS A 362 -12.21 29.47 -10.46
CA LYS A 362 -12.74 30.25 -9.34
C LYS A 362 -11.72 30.30 -8.20
N ALA A 363 -11.13 29.17 -7.82
CA ALA A 363 -10.09 29.12 -6.79
C ALA A 363 -8.87 29.97 -7.17
N GLN A 364 -8.45 29.94 -8.44
CA GLN A 364 -7.38 30.80 -8.95
C GLN A 364 -7.66 32.29 -8.72
N ARG A 365 -8.87 32.76 -9.08
CA ARG A 365 -9.25 34.18 -8.89
C ARG A 365 -9.31 34.59 -7.42
N GLU A 366 -9.58 33.66 -6.52
CA GLU A 366 -9.50 33.93 -5.08
C GLU A 366 -8.04 34.00 -4.61
N LEU A 367 -7.17 33.12 -5.11
CA LEU A 367 -5.73 33.18 -4.84
C LEU A 367 -5.07 34.45 -5.39
N GLU A 368 -5.51 34.98 -6.52
CA GLU A 368 -5.00 36.26 -7.06
C GLU A 368 -5.25 37.46 -6.15
N LYS A 369 -6.19 37.35 -5.20
CA LYS A 369 -6.45 38.38 -4.19
C LYS A 369 -5.50 38.27 -2.99
N CYS A 370 -4.61 37.27 -2.97
CA CYS A 370 -3.69 37.10 -1.86
C CYS A 370 -2.83 38.35 -1.70
N PRO A 371 -2.62 38.83 -0.46
CA PRO A 371 -1.67 39.88 -0.19
C PRO A 371 -0.25 39.34 -0.35
N HIS A 372 0.19 39.14 -1.60
CA HIS A 372 1.60 38.95 -1.91
C HIS A 372 2.30 40.22 -1.44
N SER A 373 3.17 40.08 -0.44
CA SER A 373 3.95 41.16 0.14
C SER A 373 4.48 42.09 -0.94
N PHE A 374 3.91 43.29 -1.08
CA PHE A 374 4.53 44.61 -1.17
C PHE A 374 3.42 45.64 -1.46
N LYS A 375 2.93 46.33 -0.41
CA LYS A 375 2.57 47.73 -0.58
C LYS A 375 3.88 48.42 -0.96
N VAL A 376 3.98 48.90 -2.19
CA VAL A 376 4.94 49.96 -2.51
C VAL A 376 4.57 51.10 -1.57
N ASN A 377 5.35 51.32 -0.51
CA ASN A 377 5.29 52.59 0.16
C ASN A 377 5.67 53.60 -0.90
N ASP A 378 4.72 54.46 -1.29
CA ASP A 378 4.97 55.60 -2.14
C ASP A 378 6.27 56.24 -1.67
N ALA A 379 7.21 56.39 -2.60
CA ALA A 379 8.48 57.05 -2.33
C ALA A 379 8.16 58.45 -1.82
N ALA A 380 8.27 58.66 -0.50
CA ALA A 380 8.35 59.98 0.06
C ALA A 380 9.61 60.60 -0.53
N GLN A 381 9.42 61.55 -1.43
CA GLN A 381 10.49 62.41 -1.95
C GLN A 381 11.23 63.01 -0.75
N LEU A 382 12.50 62.67 -0.60
CA LEU A 382 13.46 63.44 0.18
C LEU A 382 13.99 64.60 -0.66
#